data_AF-A0A1L8FB93-F1
#
_entry.id   AF-A0A1L8FB93-F1
#
_cell.length_a   1.000
_cell.length_b   1.000
_cell.length_c   1.000
_cell.angle_alpha   90.00
_cell.angle_beta   90.00
_cell.angle_gamma   90.00
#
_symmetry.space_group_name_H-M   'P 1'
#
loop_
_entity.id
_entity.type
_entity.pdbx_description
1 polymer ?
#
loop_
_entity_poly.entity_id
_entity_poly.type
_entity_poly.pdbx_seq_one_letter_code
_entity_poly.pdbx_strand_id
1 'polypeptide(L)'
;MSKKTVPFSSFISTVKRLEQRVEDLQVQFDFLQTAADKLDRRLALQGDSVVKKEGQNETWKSLMETSFPPLERDLLYSYTVDALGLVHSLVREQLPELEKDLPTFASILKLKSLNEKIKQAYNTALNNLGLCEDDVKSLSVFLITCYYGANYLQQEERKAWVGKMNHKIDVVVSNQELQRSFKNALLATEKAQRLIDTNKEG
;
A
#
# COMPACT_ATOMS: atom_id res chain seq x y z
N MET A 1 68.90 44.44 13.51
CA MET A 1 67.76 43.59 13.10
C MET A 1 67.77 43.47 11.58
N SER A 2 68.12 42.29 11.05
CA SER A 2 68.22 42.08 9.60
C SER A 2 66.82 41.88 9.02
N LYS A 3 66.36 42.82 8.19
CA LYS A 3 65.09 42.69 7.45
C LYS A 3 65.30 41.64 6.37
N LYS A 4 64.80 40.42 6.59
CA LYS A 4 64.75 39.37 5.56
C LYS A 4 63.80 39.83 4.46
N THR A 5 64.36 40.35 3.37
CA THR A 5 63.62 40.67 2.14
C THR A 5 63.28 39.36 1.45
N VAL A 6 61.99 38.99 1.47
CA VAL A 6 61.50 37.83 0.73
C VAL A 6 61.50 38.20 -0.76
N PRO A 7 62.14 37.41 -1.64
CA PRO A 7 62.13 37.69 -3.07
C PRO A 7 60.70 37.71 -3.60
N PHE A 8 60.34 38.72 -4.39
CA PHE A 8 58.99 38.88 -4.97
C PHE A 8 58.55 37.64 -5.77
N SER A 9 59.49 36.91 -6.38
CA SER A 9 59.24 35.62 -7.04
C SER A 9 58.73 34.53 -6.10
N SER A 10 59.21 34.50 -4.85
CA SER A 10 58.73 33.57 -3.80
C SER A 10 57.34 33.92 -3.31
N PHE A 11 56.97 35.21 -3.34
CA PHE A 11 55.62 35.66 -3.00
C PHE A 11 54.62 35.25 -4.10
N ILE A 12 54.94 35.53 -5.37
CA ILE A 12 54.11 35.16 -6.54
C ILE A 12 53.85 33.65 -6.59
N SER A 13 54.86 32.81 -6.34
CA SER A 13 54.68 31.36 -6.34
C SER A 13 53.77 30.87 -5.21
N THR A 14 53.83 31.54 -4.06
CA THR A 14 52.96 31.23 -2.91
C THR A 14 51.51 31.62 -3.20
N VAL A 15 51.27 32.76 -3.85
CA VAL A 15 49.94 33.20 -4.28
C VAL A 15 49.34 32.22 -5.28
N LYS A 16 50.07 31.84 -6.33
CA LYS A 16 49.59 30.84 -7.32
C LYS A 16 49.22 29.50 -6.67
N ARG A 17 50.03 29.04 -5.71
CA ARG A 17 49.74 27.81 -4.96
C ARG A 17 48.49 27.94 -4.08
N LEU A 18 48.23 29.12 -3.54
CA LEU A 18 47.02 29.39 -2.76
C LEU A 18 45.78 29.46 -3.66
N GLU A 19 45.87 30.13 -4.80
CA GLU A 19 44.80 30.18 -5.81
C GLU A 19 44.40 28.75 -6.22
N GLN A 20 45.37 27.92 -6.57
CA GLN A 20 45.10 26.54 -6.98
C GLN A 20 44.50 25.69 -5.86
N ARG A 21 44.93 25.90 -4.60
CA ARG A 21 44.32 25.23 -3.44
C ARG A 21 42.89 25.72 -3.17
N VAL A 22 42.58 26.98 -3.44
CA VAL A 22 41.23 27.52 -3.30
C VAL A 22 40.32 26.93 -4.38
N GLU A 23 40.80 26.83 -5.62
CA GLU A 23 40.08 26.15 -6.71
C GLU A 23 39.82 24.67 -6.37
N ASP A 24 40.84 23.93 -5.91
CA ASP A 24 40.69 22.54 -5.50
C ASP A 24 39.67 22.38 -4.36
N LEU A 25 39.71 23.27 -3.36
CA LEU A 25 38.75 23.28 -2.25
C LEU A 25 37.33 23.57 -2.72
N GLN A 26 37.17 24.44 -3.71
CA GLN A 26 35.87 24.80 -4.26
C GLN A 26 35.24 23.62 -5.00
N VAL A 27 36.03 22.89 -5.80
CA VAL A 27 35.59 21.64 -6.44
C VAL A 27 35.17 20.59 -5.41
N GLN A 28 35.93 20.45 -4.32
CA GLN A 28 35.57 19.54 -3.23
C GLN A 28 34.28 19.96 -2.52
N PHE A 29 34.10 21.27 -2.30
CA PHE A 29 32.88 21.81 -1.69
C PHE A 29 31.66 21.56 -2.56
N ASP A 30 31.74 21.80 -3.87
CA ASP A 30 30.65 21.56 -4.82
C ASP A 30 30.27 20.08 -4.89
N PHE A 31 31.27 19.19 -4.83
CA PHE A 31 31.04 17.74 -4.73
C PHE A 31 30.31 17.37 -3.44
N LEU A 32 30.74 17.91 -2.29
CA LEU A 32 30.09 17.68 -1.00
C LEU A 32 28.66 18.20 -0.98
N GLN A 33 28.42 19.37 -1.55
CA GLN A 33 27.07 19.94 -1.67
C GLN A 33 26.16 19.04 -2.52
N THR A 34 26.66 18.56 -3.65
CA THR A 34 25.92 17.63 -4.50
C THR A 34 25.62 16.29 -3.79
N ALA A 35 26.55 15.82 -2.96
CA ALA A 35 26.37 14.61 -2.17
C ALA A 35 25.32 14.82 -1.06
N ALA A 36 25.33 15.98 -0.39
CA ALA A 36 24.34 16.36 0.61
C ALA A 36 22.92 16.41 0.00
N ASP A 37 22.75 17.08 -1.14
CA ASP A 37 21.45 17.15 -1.83
C ASP A 37 20.91 15.76 -2.20
N LYS A 38 21.79 14.84 -2.60
CA LYS A 38 21.41 13.44 -2.88
C LYS A 38 21.01 12.69 -1.61
N LEU A 39 21.68 12.93 -0.49
CA LEU A 39 21.33 12.33 0.80
C LEU A 39 19.97 12.85 1.28
N ASP A 40 19.71 14.14 1.17
CA ASP A 40 18.42 14.74 1.55
C ASP A 40 17.27 14.16 0.73
N ARG A 41 17.44 14.01 -0.59
CA ARG A 41 16.43 13.35 -1.44
C ARG A 41 16.18 11.90 -1.03
N ARG A 42 17.23 11.14 -0.68
CA ARG A 42 17.09 9.76 -0.21
C ARG A 42 16.39 9.68 1.15
N LEU A 43 16.74 10.58 2.07
CA LEU A 43 16.12 10.67 3.38
C LEU A 43 14.64 11.05 3.28
N ALA A 44 14.27 11.98 2.40
CA ALA A 44 12.87 12.32 2.15
C ALA A 44 12.06 11.12 1.63
N LEU A 45 12.57 10.43 0.61
CA LEU A 45 11.93 9.21 0.07
C LEU A 45 11.83 8.09 1.12
N GLN A 46 12.85 7.93 1.96
CA GLN A 46 12.81 6.98 3.07
C GLN A 46 11.83 7.42 4.16
N GLY A 47 11.73 8.72 4.45
CA GLY A 47 10.78 9.30 5.39
C GLY A 47 9.34 9.00 5.00
N ASP A 48 8.97 9.26 3.75
CA ASP A 48 7.63 8.93 3.24
C ASP A 48 7.34 7.43 3.30
N SER A 49 8.35 6.59 3.04
CA SER A 49 8.23 5.13 3.18
C SER A 49 8.04 4.69 4.62
N VAL A 50 8.73 5.32 5.58
CA VAL A 50 8.63 5.01 7.01
C VAL A 50 7.28 5.47 7.55
N VAL A 51 6.80 6.67 7.22
CA VAL A 51 5.48 7.15 7.62
C VAL A 51 4.37 6.24 7.10
N LYS A 52 4.46 5.79 5.83
CA LYS A 52 3.51 4.83 5.27
C LYS A 52 3.54 3.47 5.99
N LYS A 53 4.72 2.99 6.38
CA LYS A 53 4.88 1.75 7.15
C LYS A 53 4.38 1.89 8.58
N GLU A 54 4.56 3.04 9.20
CA GLU A 54 4.08 3.33 10.55
C GLU A 54 2.55 3.39 10.60
N GLY A 55 1.91 4.03 9.61
CA GLY A 55 0.45 3.99 9.45
C GLY A 55 -0.08 2.57 9.30
N GLN A 56 0.59 1.74 8.50
CA GLN A 56 0.27 0.30 8.41
C GLN A 56 0.48 -0.42 9.75
N ASN A 57 1.54 -0.10 10.50
CA ASN A 57 1.80 -0.72 11.79
C ASN A 57 0.73 -0.38 12.85
N GLU A 58 0.23 0.86 12.84
CA GLU A 58 -0.90 1.28 13.67
C GLU A 58 -2.22 0.60 13.22
N THR A 59 -2.42 0.35 11.91
CA THR A 59 -3.55 -0.47 11.45
C THR A 59 -3.45 -1.92 11.94
N TRP A 60 -2.24 -2.49 12.03
CA TRP A 60 -2.01 -3.84 12.57
C TRP A 60 -2.24 -3.91 14.07
N LYS A 61 -1.70 -2.95 14.82
CA LYS A 61 -1.84 -2.88 16.26
C LYS A 61 -3.30 -2.72 16.67
N SER A 62 -4.02 -1.79 16.04
CA SER A 62 -5.46 -1.60 16.28
C SER A 62 -6.28 -2.83 15.92
N LEU A 63 -5.97 -3.52 14.80
CA LEU A 63 -6.66 -4.76 14.43
C LEU A 63 -6.44 -5.89 15.45
N MET A 64 -5.22 -6.04 15.96
CA MET A 64 -4.86 -7.06 16.95
C MET A 64 -5.42 -6.76 18.35
N GLU A 65 -5.53 -5.47 18.70
CA GLU A 65 -6.10 -5.01 19.97
C GLU A 65 -7.64 -5.00 19.96
N THR A 66 -8.27 -4.94 18.78
CA THR A 66 -9.72 -4.94 18.63
C THR A 66 -10.25 -6.38 18.71
N SER A 67 -10.81 -6.77 19.85
CA SER A 67 -11.60 -8.00 19.90
C SER A 67 -12.95 -7.77 19.23
N PHE A 68 -13.08 -8.20 17.98
CA PHE A 68 -14.37 -8.18 17.29
C PHE A 68 -15.36 -9.11 18.00
N PRO A 69 -16.60 -8.67 18.25
CA PRO A 69 -17.62 -9.60 18.70
C PRO A 69 -17.83 -10.71 17.65
N PRO A 70 -18.17 -11.96 18.05
CA PRO A 70 -18.15 -13.11 17.14
C PRO A 70 -19.00 -12.93 15.88
N LEU A 71 -20.19 -12.34 16.01
CA LEU A 71 -21.10 -12.13 14.89
C LEU A 71 -20.56 -11.09 13.90
N GLU A 72 -20.11 -9.93 14.39
CA GLU A 72 -19.54 -8.89 13.55
C GLU A 72 -18.24 -9.36 12.87
N ARG A 73 -17.42 -10.16 13.56
CA ARG A 73 -16.24 -10.79 12.97
C ARG A 73 -16.63 -11.72 11.82
N ASP A 74 -17.61 -12.61 12.03
CA ASP A 74 -18.04 -13.58 11.03
C ASP A 74 -18.67 -12.88 9.81
N LEU A 75 -19.43 -11.80 10.03
CA LEU A 75 -19.94 -10.93 8.96
C LEU A 75 -18.81 -10.27 8.16
N LEU A 76 -17.87 -9.59 8.83
CA LEU A 76 -16.74 -8.94 8.20
C LEU A 76 -15.87 -9.94 7.43
N TYR A 77 -15.67 -11.13 7.99
CA TYR A 77 -14.94 -12.21 7.34
C TYR A 77 -15.62 -12.64 6.04
N SER A 78 -16.93 -12.85 6.09
CA SER A 78 -17.71 -13.25 4.90
C SER A 78 -17.65 -12.20 3.79
N TYR A 79 -17.82 -10.91 4.13
CA TYR A 79 -17.68 -9.82 3.15
C TYR A 79 -16.26 -9.68 2.60
N THR A 80 -15.25 -9.93 3.43
CA THR A 80 -13.85 -9.92 3.01
C THR A 80 -13.55 -11.03 2.01
N VAL A 81 -13.96 -12.25 2.33
CA VAL A 81 -13.80 -13.42 1.45
C VAL A 81 -14.49 -13.18 0.12
N ASP A 82 -15.73 -12.70 0.14
CA ASP A 82 -16.48 -12.44 -1.09
C ASP A 82 -15.86 -11.31 -1.92
N ALA A 83 -15.43 -10.21 -1.30
CA ALA A 83 -14.81 -9.10 -2.01
C ALA A 83 -13.51 -9.53 -2.71
N LEU A 84 -12.64 -10.28 -2.01
CA LEU A 84 -11.40 -10.80 -2.61
C LEU A 84 -11.69 -11.89 -3.66
N GLY A 85 -12.73 -12.70 -3.45
CA GLY A 85 -13.23 -13.66 -4.42
C GLY A 85 -13.72 -13.00 -5.70
N LEU A 86 -14.45 -11.88 -5.60
CA LEU A 86 -14.90 -11.09 -6.75
C LEU A 86 -13.72 -10.52 -7.55
N VAL A 87 -12.68 -10.00 -6.86
CA VAL A 87 -11.45 -9.56 -7.54
C VAL A 87 -10.80 -10.73 -8.29
N HIS A 88 -10.69 -11.90 -7.66
CA HIS A 88 -10.12 -13.10 -8.30
C HIS A 88 -10.90 -13.52 -9.54
N SER A 89 -12.23 -13.59 -9.45
CA SER A 89 -13.10 -13.96 -10.56
C SER A 89 -12.98 -12.97 -11.73
N LEU A 90 -13.06 -11.66 -11.46
CA LEU A 90 -12.95 -10.63 -12.50
C LEU A 90 -11.59 -10.62 -13.21
N VAL A 91 -10.52 -10.94 -12.50
CA VAL A 91 -9.18 -11.07 -13.11
C VAL A 91 -9.10 -12.31 -14.00
N ARG A 92 -9.70 -13.43 -13.58
CA ARG A 92 -9.76 -14.66 -14.38
C ARG A 92 -10.60 -14.49 -15.64
N GLU A 93 -11.73 -13.78 -15.55
CA GLU A 93 -12.57 -13.48 -16.71
C GLU A 93 -11.84 -12.62 -17.75
N GLN A 94 -10.96 -11.71 -17.30
CA GLN A 94 -10.16 -10.87 -18.19
C GLN A 94 -8.93 -11.59 -18.79
N LEU A 95 -8.46 -12.68 -18.16
CA LEU A 95 -7.26 -13.41 -18.55
C LEU A 95 -7.51 -14.93 -18.59
N PRO A 96 -8.43 -15.41 -19.46
CA PRO A 96 -8.74 -16.84 -19.57
C PRO A 96 -7.52 -17.68 -19.97
N GLU A 97 -6.56 -17.10 -20.69
CA GLU A 97 -5.33 -17.77 -21.11
C GLU A 97 -4.38 -18.12 -19.96
N LEU A 98 -4.51 -17.46 -18.80
CA LEU A 98 -3.66 -17.65 -17.61
C LEU A 98 -4.40 -18.38 -16.48
N GLU A 99 -5.53 -19.02 -16.78
CA GLU A 99 -6.37 -19.69 -15.77
C GLU A 99 -5.59 -20.72 -14.93
N LYS A 100 -4.69 -21.49 -15.57
CA LYS A 100 -3.85 -22.50 -14.89
C LYS A 100 -2.81 -21.88 -13.96
N ASP A 101 -2.35 -20.66 -14.27
CA ASP A 101 -1.32 -19.95 -13.52
C ASP A 101 -1.91 -19.07 -12.40
N LEU A 102 -3.24 -18.85 -12.41
CA LEU A 102 -3.98 -18.04 -11.44
C LEU A 102 -4.99 -18.86 -10.62
N PRO A 103 -4.59 -19.98 -9.98
CA PRO A 103 -5.51 -20.84 -9.25
C PRO A 103 -6.10 -20.17 -8.00
N THR A 104 -5.42 -19.16 -7.44
CA THR A 104 -5.84 -18.48 -6.21
C THR A 104 -5.61 -16.98 -6.30
N PHE A 105 -6.30 -16.22 -5.42
CA PHE A 105 -6.03 -14.79 -5.25
C PHE A 105 -4.57 -14.50 -4.87
N ALA A 106 -3.96 -15.36 -4.05
CA ALA A 106 -2.54 -15.25 -3.69
C ALA A 106 -1.61 -15.38 -4.92
N SER A 107 -1.96 -16.22 -5.89
CA SER A 107 -1.22 -16.34 -7.16
C SER A 107 -1.25 -15.03 -7.95
N ILE A 108 -2.41 -14.36 -8.01
CA ILE A 108 -2.52 -13.02 -8.63
C ILE A 108 -1.60 -12.03 -7.93
N LEU A 109 -1.64 -11.96 -6.59
CA LEU A 109 -0.81 -11.02 -5.82
C LEU A 109 0.69 -11.28 -6.01
N LYS A 110 1.10 -12.55 -6.17
CA LYS A 110 2.50 -12.91 -6.40
C LYS A 110 2.96 -12.57 -7.82
N LEU A 111 2.12 -12.79 -8.82
CA LEU A 111 2.48 -12.65 -10.23
C LEU A 111 2.25 -11.25 -10.79
N LYS A 112 1.42 -10.42 -10.15
CA LYS A 112 1.15 -9.04 -10.63
C LYS A 112 2.39 -8.14 -10.69
N SER A 113 3.43 -8.41 -9.90
CA SER A 113 4.69 -7.66 -9.96
C SER A 113 5.58 -8.08 -11.12
N LEU A 114 5.34 -9.27 -11.69
CA LEU A 114 6.16 -9.87 -12.74
C LEU A 114 5.48 -9.82 -14.12
N ASN A 115 4.16 -9.62 -14.17
CA ASN A 115 3.38 -9.63 -15.39
C ASN A 115 2.45 -8.42 -15.47
N GLU A 116 2.73 -7.51 -16.41
CA GLU A 116 1.94 -6.29 -16.60
C GLU A 116 0.50 -6.56 -17.04
N LYS A 117 0.21 -7.67 -17.75
CA LYS A 117 -1.18 -8.02 -18.10
C LYS A 117 -2.00 -8.35 -16.86
N ILE A 118 -1.42 -9.14 -15.94
CA ILE A 118 -2.04 -9.48 -14.65
C ILE A 118 -2.27 -8.22 -13.83
N LYS A 119 -1.28 -7.32 -13.80
CA LYS A 119 -1.38 -6.04 -13.09
C LYS A 119 -2.48 -5.14 -13.66
N GLN A 120 -2.61 -5.05 -14.97
CA GLN A 120 -3.67 -4.28 -15.62
C GLN A 120 -5.05 -4.88 -15.32
N ALA A 121 -5.23 -6.19 -15.50
CA ALA A 121 -6.50 -6.87 -15.20
C ALA A 121 -6.91 -6.71 -13.73
N TYR A 122 -5.94 -6.84 -12.83
CA TYR A 122 -6.12 -6.62 -11.39
C TYR A 122 -6.55 -5.18 -11.07
N ASN A 123 -5.86 -4.17 -11.62
CA ASN A 123 -6.23 -2.77 -11.41
C ASN A 123 -7.62 -2.45 -11.98
N THR A 124 -7.97 -3.01 -13.14
CA THR A 124 -9.31 -2.90 -13.72
C THR A 124 -10.37 -3.54 -12.82
N ALA A 125 -10.11 -4.73 -12.29
CA ALA A 125 -11.03 -5.40 -11.36
C ALA A 125 -11.24 -4.59 -10.08
N LEU A 126 -10.18 -4.02 -9.51
CA LEU A 126 -10.26 -3.13 -8.36
C LEU A 126 -11.11 -1.90 -8.65
N ASN A 127 -10.86 -1.21 -9.77
CA ASN A 127 -11.63 -0.04 -10.18
C ASN A 127 -13.11 -0.36 -10.38
N ASN A 128 -13.44 -1.51 -10.99
CA ASN A 128 -14.82 -1.93 -11.22
C ASN A 128 -15.59 -2.17 -9.91
N LEU A 129 -14.88 -2.65 -8.88
CA LEU A 129 -15.42 -2.91 -7.54
C LEU A 129 -15.32 -1.69 -6.60
N GLY A 130 -14.66 -0.61 -7.01
CA GLY A 130 -14.42 0.57 -6.16
C GLY A 130 -13.42 0.31 -5.01
N LEU A 131 -12.54 -0.67 -5.20
CA LEU A 131 -11.48 -1.02 -4.25
C LEU A 131 -10.15 -0.40 -4.67
N CYS A 132 -9.27 -0.14 -3.71
CA CYS A 132 -7.88 0.22 -3.97
C CYS A 132 -6.91 -0.83 -3.41
N GLU A 133 -5.63 -0.72 -3.80
CA GLU A 133 -4.58 -1.65 -3.35
C GLU A 133 -4.42 -1.67 -1.83
N ASP A 134 -4.65 -0.54 -1.15
CA ASP A 134 -4.56 -0.48 0.30
C ASP A 134 -5.76 -1.17 0.97
N ASP A 135 -6.95 -1.15 0.34
CA ASP A 135 -8.11 -1.94 0.82
C ASP A 135 -7.79 -3.43 0.79
N VAL A 136 -7.19 -3.91 -0.31
CA VAL A 136 -6.81 -5.32 -0.45
C VAL A 136 -5.81 -5.73 0.63
N LYS A 137 -4.85 -4.88 0.99
CA LYS A 137 -3.89 -5.19 2.06
C LYS A 137 -4.58 -5.29 3.41
N SER A 138 -5.41 -4.32 3.77
CA SER A 138 -6.15 -4.32 5.04
C SER A 138 -7.05 -5.55 5.15
N LEU A 139 -7.78 -5.88 4.08
CA LEU A 139 -8.65 -7.06 4.00
C LEU A 139 -7.86 -8.37 4.06
N SER A 140 -6.73 -8.47 3.35
CA SER A 140 -5.89 -9.66 3.35
C SER A 140 -5.30 -9.95 4.73
N VAL A 141 -4.90 -8.91 5.47
CA VAL A 141 -4.40 -9.11 6.83
C VAL A 141 -5.52 -9.40 7.81
N PHE A 142 -6.68 -8.75 7.69
CA PHE A 142 -7.86 -9.15 8.47
C PHE A 142 -8.18 -10.64 8.29
N LEU A 143 -8.14 -11.14 7.05
CA LEU A 143 -8.35 -12.56 6.76
C LEU A 143 -7.33 -13.43 7.51
N ILE A 144 -6.04 -13.09 7.47
CA ILE A 144 -4.97 -13.84 8.17
C ILE A 144 -5.16 -13.79 9.69
N THR A 145 -5.46 -12.62 10.24
CA THR A 145 -5.61 -12.40 11.69
C THR A 145 -6.84 -13.09 12.26
N CYS A 146 -7.97 -13.06 11.55
CA CYS A 146 -9.24 -13.60 12.03
C CYS A 146 -9.54 -15.02 11.53
N TYR A 147 -8.66 -15.61 10.72
CA TYR A 147 -8.86 -16.92 10.08
C TYR A 147 -9.28 -18.03 11.06
N TYR A 148 -8.60 -18.16 12.20
CA TYR A 148 -8.87 -19.23 13.17
C TYR A 148 -10.14 -19.02 13.99
N GLY A 149 -10.66 -17.80 14.05
CA GLY A 149 -11.81 -17.46 14.86
C GLY A 149 -13.11 -17.36 14.07
N ALA A 150 -13.04 -16.96 12.79
CA ALA A 150 -14.21 -16.54 12.03
C ALA A 150 -14.88 -17.68 11.26
N ASN A 151 -16.21 -17.65 11.21
CA ASN A 151 -17.00 -18.52 10.36
C ASN A 151 -17.52 -17.75 9.14
N TYR A 152 -17.56 -18.42 7.99
CA TYR A 152 -18.21 -17.88 6.80
C TYR A 152 -19.73 -18.01 6.93
N LEU A 153 -20.44 -16.89 6.80
CA LEU A 153 -21.89 -16.77 6.82
C LEU A 153 -22.43 -16.72 5.40
N GLN A 154 -23.43 -17.53 5.12
CA GLN A 154 -24.07 -17.56 3.81
C GLN A 154 -24.89 -16.30 3.57
N GLN A 155 -25.25 -16.07 2.30
CA GLN A 155 -25.91 -14.84 1.90
C GLN A 155 -27.27 -14.67 2.59
N GLU A 156 -28.01 -15.75 2.79
CA GLU A 156 -29.32 -15.81 3.45
C GLU A 156 -29.26 -15.26 4.88
N GLU A 157 -28.21 -15.64 5.62
CA GLU A 157 -27.97 -15.22 6.99
C GLU A 157 -27.56 -13.74 7.06
N ARG A 158 -26.94 -13.24 5.99
CA ARG A 158 -26.50 -11.84 5.86
C ARG A 158 -27.61 -10.88 5.43
N LYS A 159 -28.71 -11.36 4.85
CA LYS A 159 -29.83 -10.49 4.41
C LYS A 159 -30.38 -9.61 5.53
N ALA A 160 -30.41 -10.10 6.76
CA ALA A 160 -30.88 -9.34 7.93
C ALA A 160 -29.99 -8.14 8.31
N TRP A 161 -28.76 -8.11 7.78
CA TRP A 161 -27.71 -7.14 8.08
C TRP A 161 -27.45 -6.13 6.94
N VAL A 162 -28.05 -6.34 5.78
CA VAL A 162 -28.01 -5.39 4.66
C VAL A 162 -28.54 -4.03 5.14
N GLY A 163 -27.78 -2.96 4.86
CA GLY A 163 -28.07 -1.61 5.33
C GLY A 163 -27.69 -1.30 6.79
N LYS A 164 -27.63 -2.29 7.69
CA LYS A 164 -27.19 -2.13 9.09
C LYS A 164 -25.69 -2.26 9.27
N MET A 165 -25.05 -3.01 8.36
CA MET A 165 -23.63 -3.34 8.47
C MET A 165 -22.71 -2.11 8.44
N ASN A 166 -23.05 -1.07 7.67
CA ASN A 166 -22.27 0.17 7.64
C ASN A 166 -22.13 0.81 9.03
N HIS A 167 -23.23 0.91 9.77
CA HIS A 167 -23.21 1.45 11.12
C HIS A 167 -22.44 0.53 12.08
N LYS A 168 -22.54 -0.78 11.90
CA LYS A 168 -21.77 -1.74 12.70
C LYS A 168 -20.26 -1.66 12.47
N ILE A 169 -19.83 -1.42 11.23
CA ILE A 169 -18.43 -1.17 10.91
C ILE A 169 -17.94 0.07 11.67
N ASP A 170 -18.73 1.14 11.71
CA ASP A 170 -18.36 2.38 12.42
C ASP A 170 -18.20 2.20 13.93
N VAL A 171 -18.99 1.29 14.51
CA VAL A 171 -18.97 1.02 15.96
C VAL A 171 -17.85 0.05 16.35
N VAL A 172 -17.60 -0.98 15.54
CA VAL A 172 -16.71 -2.09 15.91
C VAL A 172 -15.28 -1.87 15.46
N VAL A 173 -15.05 -1.06 14.43
CA VAL A 173 -13.73 -0.84 13.85
C VAL A 173 -13.25 0.55 14.23
N SER A 174 -12.24 0.67 15.10
CA SER A 174 -11.74 1.98 15.53
C SER A 174 -10.86 2.67 14.48
N ASN A 175 -10.19 1.88 13.63
CA ASN A 175 -9.26 2.39 12.63
C ASN A 175 -9.99 2.86 11.35
N GLN A 176 -9.79 4.12 10.96
CA GLN A 176 -10.46 4.72 9.81
C GLN A 176 -10.12 4.08 8.46
N GLU A 177 -8.87 3.63 8.27
CA GLU A 177 -8.45 2.96 7.03
C GLU A 177 -9.11 1.58 6.92
N LEU A 178 -9.19 0.86 8.04
CA LEU A 178 -9.84 -0.44 8.10
C LEU A 178 -11.37 -0.31 7.96
N GLN A 179 -11.99 0.70 8.58
CA GLN A 179 -13.40 1.05 8.37
C GLN A 179 -13.69 1.28 6.88
N ARG A 180 -12.88 2.14 6.23
CA ARG A 180 -13.01 2.43 4.80
C ARG A 180 -12.89 1.17 3.96
N SER A 181 -11.91 0.32 4.25
CA SER A 181 -11.68 -0.94 3.53
C SER A 181 -12.88 -1.88 3.64
N PHE A 182 -13.46 -2.04 4.83
CA PHE A 182 -14.65 -2.87 5.02
C PHE A 182 -15.90 -2.30 4.37
N LYS A 183 -16.10 -0.99 4.41
CA LYS A 183 -17.23 -0.34 3.72
C LYS A 183 -17.12 -0.53 2.21
N ASN A 184 -15.93 -0.40 1.63
CA ASN A 184 -15.71 -0.66 0.21
C ASN A 184 -15.95 -2.14 -0.14
N ALA A 185 -15.50 -3.08 0.69
CA ALA A 185 -15.78 -4.51 0.52
C ALA A 185 -17.29 -4.82 0.56
N LEU A 186 -18.01 -4.22 1.50
CA LEU A 186 -19.47 -4.33 1.60
C LEU A 186 -20.16 -3.80 0.34
N LEU A 187 -19.77 -2.61 -0.14
CA LEU A 187 -20.35 -2.03 -1.36
C LEU A 187 -20.05 -2.88 -2.60
N ALA A 188 -18.82 -3.41 -2.72
CA ALA A 188 -18.42 -4.28 -3.82
C ALA A 188 -19.27 -5.56 -3.88
N THR A 189 -19.49 -6.19 -2.73
CA THR A 189 -20.27 -7.42 -2.62
C THR A 189 -21.76 -7.20 -2.84
N GLU A 190 -22.34 -6.13 -2.27
CA GLU A 190 -23.74 -5.76 -2.52
C GLU A 190 -23.98 -5.40 -3.99
N LYS A 191 -23.04 -4.69 -4.64
CA LYS A 191 -23.13 -4.35 -6.07
C LYS A 191 -23.12 -5.61 -6.94
N ALA A 192 -22.18 -6.53 -6.67
CA ALA A 192 -22.12 -7.79 -7.40
C ALA A 192 -23.40 -8.61 -7.22
N GLN A 193 -23.96 -8.62 -6.01
CA GLN A 193 -25.19 -9.35 -5.73
C GLN A 193 -26.39 -8.80 -6.51
N ARG A 194 -26.56 -7.48 -6.56
CA ARG A 194 -27.66 -6.86 -7.32
C ARG A 194 -27.60 -7.22 -8.80
N LEU A 195 -26.40 -7.31 -9.37
CA LEU A 195 -26.21 -7.71 -10.78
C LEU A 195 -26.61 -9.18 -11.03
N ILE A 196 -26.36 -10.07 -10.06
CA ILE A 196 -26.77 -11.47 -10.13
C ILE A 196 -28.30 -11.59 -10.04
N ASP A 197 -28.93 -10.81 -9.16
CA ASP A 197 -30.38 -10.86 -8.95
C ASP A 197 -31.13 -10.32 -10.19
N THR A 198 -30.64 -9.24 -10.83
CA THR A 198 -31.23 -8.72 -12.08
C THR A 198 -31.12 -9.67 -13.26
N ASN A 199 -30.10 -10.53 -13.30
CA ASN A 199 -29.91 -11.52 -14.37
C ASN A 199 -30.76 -12.79 -14.18
N LYS A 200 -31.37 -12.98 -13.00
CA LYS A 200 -32.28 -14.11 -12.72
C LYS A 200 -33.75 -13.79 -13.00
N GLU A 201 -34.09 -12.52 -13.14
CA GLU A 201 -35.45 -12.03 -13.39
C GLU A 201 -35.74 -11.70 -14.86
N GLY A 202 -34.76 -11.86 -15.77
CA GLY A 202 -34.89 -11.68 -17.22
C GLY A 202 -34.72 -12.98 -18.00
#